data_AF-A0A2N5H9N2-F1
#
_entry.id   AF-A0A2N5H9N2-F1
#
_cell.length_a   1.000
_cell.length_b   1.000
_cell.length_c   1.000
_cell.angle_alpha   90.00
_cell.angle_beta   90.00
_cell.angle_gamma   90.00
#
_symmetry.space_group_name_H-M   'P 1'
#
loop_
_entity.id
_entity.type
_entity.pdbx_description
1 polymer ?
#
loop_
_entity_poly.entity_id
_entity_poly.type
_entity_poly.pdbx_seq_one_letter_code
_entity_poly.pdbx_strand_id
1 'polypeptide(L)'
;MIRQSNYTELKNAQIAIENLHATKPSIYKKFINIVKLTRQLHCGYQYMGTVIMDENTSDFYPKSLDDYVMSVYHREIEKLKTDEKFSELKQVLKKYKQVTYVNISKLALGENPKELVGPILIH
;
A
#
# COMPACT_ATOMS: atom_id res chain seq x y z
N MET A 1 -8.99 -15.68 19.72
CA MET A 1 -7.56 -15.60 19.31
C MET A 1 -7.33 -14.89 17.97
N ILE A 2 -8.20 -15.03 16.94
CA ILE A 2 -7.99 -14.43 15.60
C ILE A 2 -7.91 -12.89 15.58
N ARG A 3 -8.74 -12.19 16.38
CA ARG A 3 -8.76 -10.70 16.39
C ARG A 3 -7.50 -10.06 16.99
N GLN A 4 -6.87 -10.72 17.96
CA GLN A 4 -5.70 -10.16 18.67
C GLN A 4 -4.43 -10.26 17.81
N SER A 5 -4.28 -11.35 17.06
CA SER A 5 -3.23 -11.50 16.04
C SER A 5 -3.36 -10.44 14.96
N ASN A 6 -4.58 -10.20 14.43
CA ASN A 6 -4.82 -9.17 13.41
C ASN A 6 -4.41 -7.77 13.90
N TYR A 7 -4.84 -7.38 15.09
CA TYR A 7 -4.49 -6.08 15.65
C TYR A 7 -2.98 -5.91 15.85
N THR A 8 -2.30 -6.96 16.30
CA THR A 8 -0.85 -6.92 16.54
C THR A 8 -0.09 -6.74 15.24
N GLU A 9 -0.49 -7.45 14.18
CA GLU A 9 0.09 -7.30 12.84
C GLU A 9 -0.15 -5.90 12.26
N LEU A 10 -1.37 -5.36 12.39
CA LEU A 10 -1.69 -3.99 11.98
C LEU A 10 -0.87 -2.95 12.73
N LYS A 11 -0.69 -3.14 14.05
CA LYS A 11 0.12 -2.23 14.87
C LYS A 11 1.60 -2.30 14.48
N ASN A 12 2.12 -3.49 14.22
CA ASN A 12 3.49 -3.67 13.75
C ASN A 12 3.70 -3.05 12.36
N ALA A 13 2.73 -3.17 11.45
CA ALA A 13 2.76 -2.52 10.15
C ALA A 13 2.77 -0.99 10.30
N GLN A 14 1.93 -0.44 11.17
CA GLN A 14 1.90 0.99 11.47
C GLN A 14 3.27 1.49 11.94
N ILE A 15 3.87 0.82 12.92
CA ILE A 15 5.20 1.19 13.45
C ILE A 15 6.25 1.14 12.34
N ALA A 16 6.21 0.15 11.46
CA ALA A 16 7.15 0.06 10.34
C ALA A 16 6.98 1.21 9.33
N ILE A 17 5.75 1.63 9.07
CA ILE A 17 5.44 2.79 8.21
C ILE A 17 5.93 4.10 8.86
N GLU A 18 5.69 4.27 10.16
CA GLU A 18 6.18 5.42 10.93
C GLU A 18 7.72 5.48 10.95
N ASN A 19 8.38 4.34 11.11
CA ASN A 19 9.84 4.24 11.03
C ASN A 19 10.35 4.57 9.62
N LEU A 20 9.67 4.14 8.55
CA LEU A 20 10.01 4.51 7.18
C LEU A 20 9.88 6.02 6.98
N HIS A 21 8.83 6.65 7.52
CA HIS A 21 8.67 8.10 7.49
C HIS A 21 9.82 8.82 8.20
N ALA A 22 10.20 8.37 9.40
CA ALA A 22 11.25 8.99 10.20
C ALA A 22 12.65 8.82 9.57
N THR A 23 12.95 7.64 9.03
CA THR A 23 14.30 7.30 8.56
C THR A 23 14.52 7.53 7.07
N LYS A 24 13.46 7.47 6.26
CA LYS A 24 13.49 7.58 4.80
C LYS A 24 12.33 8.45 4.29
N PRO A 25 12.25 9.75 4.70
CA PRO A 25 11.10 10.60 4.41
C PRO A 25 10.83 10.81 2.92
N SER A 26 11.85 10.74 2.05
CA SER A 26 11.70 10.93 0.61
C SER A 26 10.86 9.82 -0.05
N ILE A 27 11.17 8.55 0.23
CA ILE A 27 10.43 7.41 -0.33
C ILE A 27 9.05 7.30 0.30
N TYR A 28 8.94 7.60 1.61
CA TYR A 28 7.66 7.67 2.29
C TYR A 28 6.73 8.71 1.64
N LYS A 29 7.22 9.92 1.36
CA LYS A 29 6.43 10.96 0.69
C LYS A 29 5.96 10.54 -0.69
N LYS A 30 6.83 9.88 -1.48
CA LYS A 30 6.44 9.33 -2.79
C LYS A 30 5.36 8.26 -2.66
N PHE A 31 5.49 7.36 -1.69
CA PHE A 31 4.47 6.35 -1.40
C PHE A 31 3.12 6.99 -1.04
N ILE A 32 3.11 7.98 -0.14
CA ILE A 32 1.88 8.71 0.23
C ILE A 32 1.24 9.41 -0.98
N ASN A 33 2.04 9.95 -1.89
CA ASN A 33 1.51 10.55 -3.11
C ASN A 33 0.79 9.50 -3.98
N ILE A 34 1.37 8.30 -4.14
CA ILE A 34 0.72 7.20 -4.87
C ILE A 34 -0.55 6.72 -4.17
N VAL A 35 -0.54 6.60 -2.83
CA VAL A 35 -1.75 6.24 -2.06
C VAL A 35 -2.87 7.27 -2.28
N LYS A 36 -2.55 8.57 -2.23
CA LYS A 36 -3.52 9.64 -2.47
C LYS A 36 -4.04 9.63 -3.92
N LEU A 37 -3.16 9.45 -4.90
CA LEU A 37 -3.53 9.35 -6.31
C LEU A 37 -4.47 8.16 -6.55
N THR A 38 -4.13 6.99 -5.99
CA THR A 38 -4.96 5.78 -6.04
C THR A 38 -6.36 6.03 -5.49
N ARG A 39 -6.47 6.75 -4.36
CA ARG A 39 -7.74 7.11 -3.75
C ARG A 39 -8.57 8.04 -4.63
N GLN A 40 -7.94 9.05 -5.24
CA GLN A 40 -8.62 10.02 -6.11
C GLN A 40 -9.12 9.40 -7.42
N LEU A 41 -8.37 8.45 -7.97
CA LEU A 41 -8.75 7.74 -9.19
C LEU A 41 -9.68 6.55 -8.94
N HIS A 42 -9.96 6.21 -7.67
CA HIS A 42 -10.72 5.03 -7.29
C HIS A 42 -10.16 3.71 -7.85
N CYS A 43 -8.84 3.61 -8.09
CA CYS A 43 -8.19 2.40 -8.62
C CYS A 43 -8.22 1.21 -7.64
N GLY A 44 -8.35 1.48 -6.33
CA GLY A 44 -8.27 0.48 -5.27
C GLY A 44 -6.84 0.22 -4.78
N TYR A 45 -6.66 0.17 -3.46
CA TYR A 45 -5.34 -0.01 -2.85
C TYR A 45 -4.75 -1.40 -3.07
N GLN A 46 -5.58 -2.42 -3.22
CA GLN A 46 -5.10 -3.77 -3.51
C GLN A 46 -4.44 -3.83 -4.89
N TYR A 47 -5.07 -3.23 -5.90
CA TYR A 47 -4.49 -3.05 -7.22
C TYR A 47 -3.20 -2.23 -7.19
N MET A 48 -3.20 -1.10 -6.47
CA MET A 48 -1.99 -0.29 -6.28
C MET A 48 -0.82 -1.13 -5.75
N GLY A 49 -1.05 -1.90 -4.70
CA GLY A 49 0.00 -2.70 -4.11
C GLY A 49 0.51 -3.81 -5.02
N THR A 50 -0.37 -4.47 -5.79
CA THR A 50 0.07 -5.48 -6.77
C THR A 50 0.92 -4.87 -7.89
N VAL A 51 0.56 -3.69 -8.40
CA VAL A 51 1.37 -2.97 -9.41
C VAL A 51 2.72 -2.54 -8.83
N ILE A 52 2.75 -1.99 -7.61
CA ILE A 52 4.01 -1.60 -6.94
C ILE A 52 4.93 -2.81 -6.74
N MET A 53 4.36 -3.97 -6.41
CA MET A 53 5.09 -5.17 -6.03
C MET A 53 5.43 -6.10 -7.20
N ASP A 54 5.06 -5.73 -8.44
CA ASP A 54 5.21 -6.55 -9.64
C ASP A 54 4.45 -7.90 -9.53
N GLU A 55 3.28 -7.88 -8.88
CA GLU A 55 2.44 -9.06 -8.66
C GLU A 55 1.30 -9.14 -9.71
N ASN A 56 0.60 -10.28 -9.75
CA ASN A 56 -0.54 -10.44 -10.65
C ASN A 56 -1.65 -9.42 -10.31
N THR A 57 -2.00 -8.59 -11.28
CA THR A 57 -2.98 -7.50 -11.14
C THR A 57 -4.39 -7.86 -11.61
N SER A 58 -4.57 -9.03 -12.25
CA SER A 58 -5.78 -9.39 -13.01
C SER A 58 -7.06 -9.32 -12.17
N ASP A 59 -6.97 -9.77 -10.92
CA ASP A 59 -8.12 -9.86 -10.02
C ASP A 59 -8.56 -8.50 -9.45
N PHE A 60 -7.70 -7.47 -9.57
CA PHE A 60 -7.93 -6.16 -8.96
C PHE A 60 -8.00 -5.02 -9.98
N TYR A 61 -7.96 -5.31 -11.29
CA TYR A 61 -7.90 -4.28 -12.32
C TYR A 61 -9.14 -3.37 -12.31
N PRO A 62 -8.99 -2.02 -12.25
CA PRO A 62 -10.10 -1.09 -12.25
C PRO A 62 -10.71 -0.94 -13.64
N LYS A 63 -11.78 -1.70 -13.93
CA LYS A 63 -12.46 -1.73 -15.24
C LYS A 63 -13.12 -0.41 -15.66
N SER A 64 -13.31 0.53 -14.73
CA SER A 64 -14.02 1.80 -14.96
C SER A 64 -13.12 2.93 -15.46
N LEU A 65 -11.80 2.72 -15.53
CA LEU A 65 -10.84 3.74 -15.93
C LEU A 65 -10.39 3.50 -17.37
N ASP A 66 -10.35 4.59 -18.14
CA ASP A 66 -9.81 4.59 -19.50
C ASP A 66 -8.30 4.33 -19.52
N ASP A 67 -7.81 3.70 -20.59
CA ASP A 67 -6.42 3.31 -20.80
C ASP A 67 -5.44 4.47 -20.65
N TYR A 68 -5.79 5.68 -21.09
CA TYR A 68 -4.94 6.85 -20.93
C TYR A 68 -4.75 7.20 -19.45
N VAL A 69 -5.83 7.19 -18.66
CA VAL A 69 -5.76 7.46 -17.21
C VAL A 69 -4.90 6.40 -16.52
N MET A 70 -5.07 5.14 -16.91
CA MET A 70 -4.26 4.03 -16.39
C MET A 70 -2.79 4.17 -16.75
N SER A 71 -2.47 4.62 -17.96
CA SER A 71 -1.08 4.86 -18.39
C SER A 71 -0.40 5.95 -17.55
N VAL A 72 -1.13 7.01 -17.19
CA VAL A 72 -0.62 8.08 -16.31
C VAL A 72 -0.38 7.52 -14.90
N TYR A 73 -1.34 6.75 -14.39
CA TYR A 73 -1.22 6.11 -13.07
C TYR A 73 0.00 5.18 -12.98
N HIS A 74 0.20 4.31 -13.98
CA HIS A 74 1.37 3.44 -14.04
C HIS A 74 2.67 4.21 -14.13
N ARG A 75 2.73 5.29 -14.91
CA ARG A 75 3.93 6.14 -14.99
C ARG A 75 4.29 6.75 -13.64
N GLU A 76 3.33 7.18 -12.83
CA GLU A 76 3.62 7.68 -11.48
C GLU A 76 4.13 6.57 -10.55
N ILE A 77 3.59 5.35 -10.66
CA ILE A 77 4.11 4.20 -9.91
C ILE A 77 5.53 3.83 -10.35
N GLU A 78 5.84 3.88 -11.65
CA GLU A 78 7.19 3.61 -12.13
C GLU A 78 8.20 4.62 -11.58
N LYS A 79 7.86 5.91 -11.48
CA LYS A 79 8.72 6.91 -10.81
C LYS A 79 8.98 6.60 -9.33
N LEU A 80 8.03 5.95 -8.64
CA LEU A 80 8.22 5.44 -7.28
C LEU A 80 9.20 4.26 -7.30
N LYS A 81 9.03 3.31 -8.22
CA LYS A 81 9.83 2.08 -8.34
C LYS A 81 11.27 2.34 -8.73
N THR A 82 11.54 3.38 -9.53
CA THR A 82 12.90 3.77 -9.95
C THR A 82 13.64 4.60 -8.91
N ASP A 83 13.03 4.92 -7.76
CA ASP A 83 13.71 5.60 -6.66
C ASP A 83 14.79 4.69 -6.05
N GLU A 84 15.98 5.23 -5.80
CA GLU A 84 17.11 4.51 -5.18
C GLU A 84 16.75 3.84 -3.83
N LYS A 85 15.81 4.42 -3.08
CA LYS A 85 15.35 3.93 -1.77
C LYS A 85 14.08 3.07 -1.89
N PHE A 86 13.62 2.75 -3.10
CA PHE A 86 12.42 1.93 -3.30
C PHE A 86 12.53 0.55 -2.65
N SER A 87 13.74 -0.02 -2.60
CA SER A 87 14.00 -1.31 -1.94
C SER A 87 13.56 -1.32 -0.47
N GLU A 88 13.75 -0.21 0.25
CA GLU A 88 13.34 -0.05 1.65
C GLU A 88 11.80 -0.11 1.80
N LEU A 89 11.08 0.61 0.92
CA LEU A 89 9.61 0.55 0.87
C LEU A 89 9.14 -0.86 0.50
N LYS A 90 9.74 -1.47 -0.53
CA LYS A 90 9.39 -2.81 -1.00
C LYS A 90 9.55 -3.85 0.11
N GLN A 91 10.57 -3.72 0.96
CA GLN A 91 10.75 -4.60 2.13
C GLN A 91 9.63 -4.44 3.15
N VAL A 92 9.22 -3.21 3.47
CA VAL A 92 8.08 -2.96 4.38
C VAL A 92 6.80 -3.57 3.81
N LEU A 93 6.48 -3.30 2.55
CA LEU A 93 5.28 -3.82 1.89
C LEU A 93 5.26 -5.35 1.84
N LYS A 94 6.41 -5.98 1.54
CA LYS A 94 6.55 -7.44 1.51
C LYS A 94 6.38 -8.05 2.91
N LYS A 95 6.99 -7.46 3.94
CA LYS A 95 6.96 -7.97 5.32
C LYS A 95 5.55 -7.98 5.92
N TYR A 96 4.70 -7.05 5.50
CA TYR A 96 3.36 -6.87 6.03
C TYR A 96 2.26 -7.21 5.01
N LYS A 97 2.57 -7.98 3.97
CA LYS A 97 1.60 -8.34 2.91
C LYS A 97 0.33 -9.00 3.46
N GLN A 98 0.44 -9.76 4.55
CA GLN A 98 -0.67 -10.44 5.23
C GLN A 98 -1.73 -9.49 5.77
N VAL A 99 -1.39 -8.23 6.10
CA VAL A 99 -2.38 -7.24 6.51
C VAL A 99 -3.05 -6.56 5.31
N THR A 100 -2.72 -6.94 4.07
CA THR A 100 -3.20 -6.40 2.79
C THR A 100 -2.69 -4.98 2.47
N TYR A 101 -2.61 -4.65 1.18
CA TYR A 101 -2.25 -3.31 0.75
C TYR A 101 -3.32 -2.27 1.08
N VAL A 102 -4.57 -2.71 1.23
CA VAL A 102 -5.67 -1.86 1.71
C VAL A 102 -5.36 -1.32 3.10
N ASN A 103 -5.06 -2.18 4.07
CA ASN A 103 -4.80 -1.69 5.43
C ASN A 103 -3.47 -0.94 5.52
N ILE A 104 -2.42 -1.38 4.81
CA ILE A 104 -1.15 -0.63 4.77
C ILE A 104 -1.39 0.82 4.29
N SER A 105 -2.17 0.99 3.22
CA SER A 105 -2.47 2.32 2.66
C SER A 105 -3.27 3.18 3.63
N LYS A 106 -4.26 2.59 4.30
CA LYS A 106 -5.07 3.27 5.33
C LYS A 106 -4.23 3.69 6.55
N LEU A 107 -3.36 2.81 7.03
CA LEU A 107 -2.40 3.12 8.10
C LEU A 107 -1.46 4.26 7.69
N ALA A 108 -0.97 4.26 6.45
CA ALA A 108 -0.13 5.32 5.92
C ALA A 108 -0.86 6.67 5.82
N LEU A 109 -2.19 6.66 5.67
CA LEU A 109 -3.04 7.86 5.73
C LEU A 109 -3.38 8.31 7.16
N GLY A 110 -2.94 7.57 8.18
CA GLY A 110 -3.15 7.89 9.60
C GLY A 110 -4.37 7.23 10.23
N GLU A 111 -5.01 6.26 9.57
CA GLU A 111 -6.12 5.52 10.17
C GLU A 111 -5.63 4.67 11.37
N ASN A 112 -6.49 4.51 12.37
CA ASN A 112 -6.13 3.81 13.60
C ASN A 112 -6.18 2.28 13.38
N PRO A 113 -5.13 1.51 13.75
CA PRO A 113 -5.14 0.05 13.65
C PRO A 113 -6.37 -0.61 14.27
N LYS A 114 -6.93 -0.06 15.35
CA LYS A 114 -8.14 -0.59 16.01
C LYS A 114 -9.38 -0.54 15.11
N GLU A 115 -9.47 0.45 14.24
CA GLU A 115 -10.59 0.64 13.29
C GLU A 115 -10.46 -0.28 12.07
N LEU A 116 -9.26 -0.81 11.82
CA LEU A 116 -8.95 -1.70 10.71
C LEU A 116 -9.04 -3.18 11.08
N VAL A 117 -9.33 -3.50 12.35
CA VAL A 117 -9.51 -4.88 12.81
C VAL A 117 -10.78 -5.46 12.20
N GLY A 118 -10.62 -6.12 11.05
CA GLY A 118 -11.65 -6.91 10.38
C GLY A 118 -11.37 -8.42 10.45
N PRO A 119 -12.22 -9.25 9.85
CA PRO A 119 -11.85 -10.63 9.55
C PRO A 119 -10.61 -10.64 8.65
N ILE A 120 -9.58 -11.41 9.02
CA ILE A 120 -8.44 -11.67 8.14
C ILE A 120 -8.98 -12.56 7.01
N LEU A 121 -8.98 -12.07 5.77
CA LEU A 121 -9.17 -12.92 4.60
C LEU A 121 -7.86 -13.68 4.40
N ILE A 122 -7.79 -14.87 4.99
CA ILE A 122 -6.73 -15.84 4.70
C ILE A 122 -7.05 -16.38 3.29
N HIS A 123 -6.20 -16.11 2.31
CA HIS A 123 -6.17 -16.81 1.02
C HIS A 123 -4.96 -17.72 1.00
#